data_AF-A0A5M6IWR4-F1
#
_entry.id   AF-A0A5M6IWR4-F1
#
_cell.length_a   1.000
_cell.length_b   1.000
_cell.length_c   1.000
_cell.angle_alpha   90.00
_cell.angle_beta   90.00
_cell.angle_gamma   90.00
#
_symmetry.space_group_name_H-M   'P 1'
#
loop_
_entity.id
_entity.type
_entity.pdbx_description
1 polymer ?
#
loop_
_entity_poly.entity_id
_entity_poly.type
_entity_poly.pdbx_seq_one_letter_code
_entity_poly.pdbx_strand_id
1 'polypeptide(L)'
;MRWRPSCEGDGLGAHGAAGKPWRACRVRADWAAIATTVPGARRPCDREAVLTADVAPNVLDAIWAALKAPSERSFAGAEGTRIAHLLRDRWIDRVCVSDLIEDHDQRLRDVDLGELARIAGVPFRMAYRLTGRKTQRYFSGSEAMAPADAAAFMIWLERLGFAVDPSAMVAAVLPTLKGLERATDGEVDVLNFAHSRHRMFPLTLERAGAVHSRGKTEALKTPAHYRAEAAFGADGVLLRLTVHAPRYRLRPEPELTRCDECGMSYMKGDPDDGVIHRAHHKKTMRILQPSPDTRAAAALAKGWTGEVGSKSPRWMQDAMYRRAVAFKREMGYDFPQWDPKGEREPTVRGHLFVDPDGTIQGACCFRWRERNQAGWWLDWIWLAKGARRRGILTRHWAGFRAAYGAFRIEPPLSEAMQAFAAKAGVPFAQVPL
;
A
#
# COMPACT_ATOMS: atom_id res chain seq x y z
N MET A 1 24.81 -19.52 31.73
CA MET A 1 23.69 -18.58 31.85
C MET A 1 22.75 -18.77 30.67
N ARG A 2 21.62 -19.44 30.90
CA ARG A 2 20.56 -19.69 29.91
C ARG A 2 19.32 -18.94 30.39
N TRP A 3 18.71 -18.13 29.54
CA TRP A 3 17.41 -17.52 29.79
C TRP A 3 16.36 -18.32 29.01
N ARG A 4 15.40 -18.93 29.73
CA ARG A 4 14.13 -19.45 29.20
C ARG A 4 13.03 -18.52 29.71
N PRO A 5 12.02 -18.16 28.91
CA PRO A 5 10.73 -17.75 29.43
C PRO A 5 9.80 -18.97 29.51
N SER A 6 9.23 -19.18 30.69
CA SER A 6 8.16 -20.12 30.98
C SER A 6 6.83 -19.63 30.42
N CYS A 7 6.02 -20.53 29.87
CA CYS A 7 4.62 -20.32 29.56
C CYS A 7 3.81 -21.48 30.17
N GLU A 8 3.15 -21.22 31.28
CA GLU A 8 2.01 -21.95 31.86
C GLU A 8 1.12 -20.85 32.49
N GLY A 9 -0.21 -20.82 32.38
CA GLY A 9 -1.13 -21.78 31.78
C GLY A 9 -2.56 -21.23 31.63
N ASP A 10 -3.43 -22.17 31.28
CA ASP A 10 -4.88 -22.27 31.51
C ASP A 10 -5.88 -21.55 30.57
N GLY A 11 -6.44 -22.34 29.65
CA GLY A 11 -7.71 -23.02 29.95
C GLY A 11 -9.03 -22.39 29.48
N LEU A 12 -9.47 -22.84 28.28
CA LEU A 12 -10.85 -23.15 27.86
C LEU A 12 -11.92 -22.05 27.68
N GLY A 13 -12.53 -22.05 26.47
CA GLY A 13 -13.82 -21.42 26.19
C GLY A 13 -14.10 -21.27 24.70
N ALA A 14 -14.52 -22.35 24.02
CA ALA A 14 -14.97 -22.31 22.63
C ALA A 14 -16.38 -21.69 22.52
N HIS A 15 -16.55 -20.62 21.74
CA HIS A 15 -17.79 -20.29 21.02
C HIS A 15 -17.47 -19.40 19.80
N GLY A 16 -18.14 -19.71 18.68
CA GLY A 16 -17.77 -19.26 17.35
C GLY A 16 -18.23 -17.86 16.91
N ALA A 17 -17.87 -17.60 15.64
CA ALA A 17 -18.36 -16.57 14.73
C ALA A 17 -18.18 -15.08 15.12
N ALA A 18 -17.22 -14.43 14.46
CA ALA A 18 -17.45 -13.28 13.56
C ALA A 18 -16.10 -12.64 13.20
N GLY A 19 -15.80 -12.60 11.89
CA GLY A 19 -14.62 -11.94 11.35
C GLY A 19 -14.52 -10.47 11.79
N LYS A 20 -13.39 -10.11 12.38
CA LYS A 20 -12.98 -8.72 12.59
C LYS A 20 -11.83 -8.39 11.63
N PRO A 21 -11.85 -7.22 10.97
CA PRO A 21 -10.77 -6.80 10.10
C PRO A 21 -9.51 -6.49 10.94
N TRP A 22 -8.39 -7.04 10.49
CA TRP A 22 -7.09 -6.88 11.11
C TRP A 22 -6.67 -5.41 11.15
N ARG A 23 -6.30 -4.95 12.34
CA ARG A 23 -5.70 -3.63 12.55
C ARG A 23 -4.26 -3.72 12.05
N ALA A 24 -3.97 -3.02 10.96
CA ALA A 24 -2.60 -2.79 10.52
C ALA A 24 -1.79 -2.19 11.68
N CYS A 25 -0.71 -2.88 12.05
CA CYS A 25 0.25 -2.42 13.03
C CYS A 25 0.94 -1.17 12.45
N ARG A 26 0.67 0.00 13.03
CA ARG A 26 1.39 1.23 12.71
C ARG A 26 2.76 1.16 13.37
N VAL A 27 3.75 0.73 12.62
CA VAL A 27 5.14 1.10 12.89
C VAL A 27 5.50 2.19 11.90
N ARG A 28 5.57 3.43 12.38
CA ARG A 28 6.34 4.48 11.70
C ARG A 28 7.80 4.07 11.85
N ALA A 29 8.34 3.37 10.87
CA ALA A 29 9.78 3.26 10.73
C ALA A 29 10.25 4.47 9.94
N ASP A 30 11.13 5.26 10.55
CA ASP A 30 11.86 6.31 9.88
C ASP A 30 12.87 5.65 8.93
N TRP A 31 12.48 5.45 7.67
CA TRP A 31 13.24 4.64 6.70
C TRP A 31 14.62 5.21 6.36
N ALA A 32 14.86 6.50 6.66
CA ALA A 32 16.18 7.10 6.58
C ALA A 32 17.21 6.40 7.50
N ALA A 33 16.76 5.79 8.60
CA ALA A 33 17.62 5.09 9.55
C ALA A 33 17.82 3.60 9.26
N ILE A 34 16.99 2.98 8.39
CA ILE A 34 17.09 1.55 8.06
C ILE A 34 17.99 1.32 6.83
N ALA A 35 18.02 2.26 5.88
CA ALA A 35 18.87 2.18 4.69
C ALA A 35 20.38 2.15 5.02
N THR A 36 20.77 2.63 6.20
CA THR A 36 22.17 2.67 6.67
C THR A 36 22.65 1.40 7.36
N THR A 37 21.76 0.46 7.72
CA THR A 37 22.10 -0.64 8.65
C THR A 37 22.01 -2.04 8.04
N VAL A 38 21.44 -2.20 6.85
CA VAL A 38 21.40 -3.48 6.13
C VAL A 38 21.88 -3.29 4.68
N PRO A 39 23.12 -3.68 4.35
CA PRO A 39 23.56 -3.76 2.96
C PRO A 39 22.64 -4.70 2.19
N GLY A 40 21.86 -4.16 1.23
CA GLY A 40 20.98 -4.95 0.37
C GLY A 40 19.46 -4.80 0.63
N ALA A 41 19.02 -4.03 1.62
CA ALA A 41 17.60 -3.71 1.78
C ALA A 41 17.17 -2.67 0.73
N ARG A 42 16.65 -3.12 -0.42
CA ARG A 42 16.04 -2.27 -1.46
C ARG A 42 14.56 -2.07 -1.15
N ARG A 43 13.99 -0.88 -1.41
CA ARG A 43 12.53 -0.70 -1.33
C ARG A 43 11.84 -1.59 -2.36
N PRO A 44 10.60 -2.03 -2.12
CA PRO A 44 9.78 -2.68 -3.16
C PRO A 44 9.61 -1.80 -4.42
N CYS A 45 9.64 -0.46 -4.26
CA CYS A 45 9.63 0.50 -5.36
C CYS A 45 11.02 0.77 -5.99
N ASP A 46 12.12 0.28 -5.41
CA ASP A 46 13.47 0.43 -6.01
C ASP A 46 13.77 -0.66 -7.06
N ARG A 47 12.82 -1.57 -7.34
CA ARG A 47 12.87 -2.46 -8.53
C ARG A 47 12.64 -1.69 -9.85
N GLU A 48 12.40 -0.38 -9.79
CA GLU A 48 12.40 0.52 -10.96
C GLU A 48 13.82 0.78 -11.52
N ALA A 49 14.87 0.31 -10.84
CA ALA A 49 16.22 0.24 -11.41
C ALA A 49 16.30 -0.86 -12.48
N VAL A 50 16.98 -0.56 -13.59
CA VAL A 50 17.34 -1.54 -14.63
C VAL A 50 17.85 -2.82 -13.95
N LEU A 51 17.16 -3.95 -14.16
CA LEU A 51 17.66 -5.24 -13.70
C LEU A 51 18.91 -5.53 -14.53
N THR A 52 20.06 -5.34 -13.91
CA THR A 52 21.37 -5.59 -14.50
C THR A 52 21.92 -6.85 -13.85
N ALA A 53 22.28 -7.84 -14.66
CA ALA A 53 22.88 -9.07 -14.18
C ALA A 53 24.13 -9.39 -14.99
N ASP A 54 25.19 -9.79 -14.29
CA ASP A 54 26.39 -10.36 -14.92
C ASP A 54 26.11 -11.77 -15.39
N VAL A 55 26.46 -12.05 -16.64
CA VAL A 55 26.19 -13.31 -17.33
C VAL A 55 27.48 -13.86 -17.91
N ALA A 56 27.64 -15.19 -17.83
CA ALA A 56 28.77 -15.87 -18.44
C ALA A 56 28.84 -15.56 -19.95
N PRO A 57 30.04 -15.30 -20.51
CA PRO A 57 30.24 -14.97 -21.92
C PRO A 57 29.48 -15.85 -22.91
N ASN A 58 29.58 -17.17 -22.76
CA ASN A 58 28.94 -18.16 -23.61
C ASN A 58 27.41 -18.11 -23.55
N VAL A 59 26.85 -17.83 -22.37
CA VAL A 59 25.39 -17.76 -22.18
C VAL A 59 24.83 -16.49 -22.82
N LEU A 60 25.51 -15.35 -22.66
CA LEU A 60 25.09 -14.10 -23.29
C LEU A 60 25.10 -14.20 -24.83
N ASP A 61 26.17 -14.79 -25.38
CA ASP A 61 26.31 -15.01 -26.82
C ASP A 61 25.22 -15.99 -27.33
N ALA A 62 24.91 -17.05 -26.58
CA ALA A 62 23.85 -18.00 -26.90
C ALA A 62 22.45 -17.37 -26.88
N ILE A 63 22.14 -16.51 -25.90
CA ILE A 63 20.87 -15.77 -25.85
C ILE A 63 20.71 -14.90 -27.10
N TRP A 64 21.74 -14.14 -27.46
CA TRP A 64 21.67 -13.25 -28.63
C TRP A 64 21.55 -14.04 -29.94
N ALA A 65 22.27 -15.16 -30.06
CA ALA A 65 22.12 -16.06 -31.21
C ALA A 65 20.69 -16.62 -31.31
N ALA A 66 20.13 -17.10 -30.19
CA ALA A 66 18.78 -17.62 -30.12
C ALA A 66 17.72 -16.56 -30.48
N LEU A 67 17.86 -15.32 -29.99
CA LEU A 67 16.92 -14.24 -30.31
C LEU A 67 16.88 -13.88 -31.81
N LYS A 68 18.01 -14.04 -32.51
CA LYS A 68 18.11 -13.83 -33.97
C LYS A 68 17.55 -14.98 -34.79
N ALA A 69 17.49 -16.18 -34.23
CA ALA A 69 16.95 -17.35 -34.94
C ALA A 69 15.43 -17.17 -35.18
N PRO A 70 14.91 -17.70 -36.31
CA PRO A 70 13.49 -17.63 -36.62
C PRO A 70 12.68 -18.32 -35.52
N SER A 71 11.63 -17.65 -35.06
CA SER A 71 10.73 -18.20 -34.04
C SER A 71 9.62 -18.98 -34.71
N GLU A 72 9.59 -20.28 -34.48
CA GLU A 72 8.43 -21.12 -34.76
C GLU A 72 7.64 -21.25 -33.46
N ARG A 73 6.46 -20.62 -33.41
CA ARG A 73 5.53 -20.89 -32.31
C ARG A 73 4.92 -22.27 -32.54
N SER A 74 5.27 -23.22 -31.69
CA SER A 74 4.47 -24.43 -31.54
C SER A 74 3.36 -24.13 -30.52
N PHE A 75 2.08 -24.35 -30.85
CA PHE A 75 1.00 -24.16 -29.86
C PHE A 75 -0.16 -25.14 -30.02
N ALA A 76 -0.80 -25.39 -28.87
CA ALA A 76 -2.23 -25.52 -28.66
C ALA A 76 -2.92 -26.88 -28.80
N GLY A 77 -2.51 -27.90 -28.04
CA GLY A 77 -3.32 -29.12 -27.88
C GLY A 77 -3.68 -29.49 -26.45
N ALA A 78 -2.71 -29.46 -25.53
CA ALA A 78 -2.84 -30.12 -24.23
C ALA A 78 -2.14 -29.41 -23.05
N GLU A 79 -1.76 -28.14 -23.22
CA GLU A 79 -0.94 -27.41 -22.24
C GLU A 79 -1.58 -27.36 -20.85
N GLY A 80 -2.89 -27.08 -20.77
CA GLY A 80 -3.60 -27.02 -19.49
C GLY A 80 -3.60 -28.35 -18.72
N THR A 81 -3.76 -29.48 -19.41
CA THR A 81 -3.70 -30.83 -18.81
C THR A 81 -2.30 -31.17 -18.34
N ARG A 82 -1.27 -30.80 -19.12
CA ARG A 82 0.14 -30.97 -18.77
C ARG A 82 0.50 -30.14 -17.53
N ILE A 83 0.16 -28.85 -17.52
CA ILE A 83 0.39 -27.97 -16.36
C ILE A 83 -0.32 -28.52 -15.13
N ALA A 84 -1.59 -28.94 -15.23
CA ALA A 84 -2.31 -29.54 -14.11
C ALA A 84 -1.63 -30.81 -13.57
N HIS A 85 -0.96 -31.60 -14.43
CA HIS A 85 -0.15 -32.74 -14.00
C HIS A 85 1.11 -32.31 -13.24
N LEU A 86 1.85 -31.33 -13.77
CA LEU A 86 3.09 -30.81 -13.16
C LEU A 86 2.87 -30.21 -11.76
N LEU A 87 1.69 -29.64 -11.51
CA LEU A 87 1.38 -28.99 -10.24
C LEU A 87 1.05 -29.95 -9.09
N ARG A 88 0.85 -31.25 -9.34
CA ARG A 88 0.44 -32.20 -8.30
C ARG A 88 1.46 -32.35 -7.18
N ASP A 89 2.75 -32.40 -7.52
CA ASP A 89 3.82 -32.75 -6.58
C ASP A 89 4.42 -31.52 -5.87
N ARG A 90 3.87 -30.32 -6.13
CA ARG A 90 4.35 -29.00 -5.65
C ARG A 90 5.82 -28.69 -5.98
N TRP A 91 6.44 -29.53 -6.81
CA TRP A 91 7.78 -29.40 -7.36
C TRP A 91 7.74 -29.86 -8.81
N ILE A 92 8.44 -29.14 -9.68
CA ILE A 92 8.50 -29.43 -11.11
C ILE A 92 9.95 -29.75 -11.43
N ASP A 93 10.20 -31.00 -11.83
CA ASP A 93 11.53 -31.49 -12.19
C ASP A 93 12.13 -30.64 -13.34
N ARG A 94 13.45 -30.43 -13.33
CA ARG A 94 14.18 -29.61 -14.30
C ARG A 94 13.85 -29.99 -15.75
N VAL A 95 13.82 -31.28 -16.03
CA VAL A 95 13.46 -31.82 -17.35
C VAL A 95 12.06 -31.36 -17.76
N CYS A 96 11.08 -31.42 -16.86
CA CYS A 96 9.72 -30.99 -17.16
C CYS A 96 9.61 -29.47 -17.40
N VAL A 97 10.40 -28.66 -16.69
CA VAL A 97 10.49 -27.22 -16.94
C VAL A 97 11.13 -26.94 -18.29
N SER A 98 12.24 -27.61 -18.61
CA SER A 98 12.92 -27.47 -19.91
C SER A 98 12.01 -27.83 -21.07
N ASP A 99 11.37 -29.01 -21.02
CA ASP A 99 10.44 -29.44 -22.07
C ASP A 99 9.28 -28.46 -22.23
N LEU A 100 8.72 -27.95 -21.12
CA LEU A 100 7.65 -26.96 -21.17
C LEU A 100 8.12 -25.66 -21.84
N ILE A 101 9.33 -25.20 -21.57
CA ILE A 101 9.87 -23.97 -22.18
C ILE A 101 10.18 -24.18 -23.67
N GLU A 102 10.80 -25.30 -24.02
CA GLU A 102 11.12 -25.66 -25.41
C GLU A 102 9.87 -25.82 -26.28
N ASP A 103 8.78 -26.33 -25.71
CA ASP A 103 7.48 -26.42 -26.39
C ASP A 103 6.97 -25.04 -26.83
N HIS A 104 7.24 -23.98 -26.06
CA HIS A 104 6.84 -22.62 -26.44
C HIS A 104 7.84 -21.95 -27.39
N ASP A 105 9.13 -22.17 -27.19
CA ASP A 105 10.19 -21.58 -28.00
C ASP A 105 11.40 -22.52 -28.11
N GLN A 106 11.47 -23.25 -29.23
CA GLN A 106 12.54 -24.23 -29.49
C GLN A 106 13.94 -23.62 -29.55
N ARG A 107 14.06 -22.29 -29.74
CA ARG A 107 15.34 -21.57 -29.76
C ARG A 107 16.06 -21.62 -28.42
N LEU A 108 15.36 -22.01 -27.35
CA LEU A 108 15.90 -22.15 -26.00
C LEU A 108 16.54 -23.51 -25.72
N ARG A 109 16.44 -24.49 -26.63
CA ARG A 109 16.98 -25.85 -26.43
C ARG A 109 18.48 -25.88 -26.12
N ASP A 110 19.26 -25.08 -26.85
CA ASP A 110 20.71 -25.04 -26.72
C ASP A 110 21.20 -23.97 -25.74
N VAL A 111 20.28 -23.30 -25.03
CA VAL A 111 20.61 -22.28 -24.03
C VAL A 111 20.57 -22.91 -22.63
N ASP A 112 21.56 -22.59 -21.79
CA ASP A 112 21.60 -23.11 -20.43
C ASP A 112 20.49 -22.52 -19.55
N LEU A 113 19.34 -23.19 -19.53
CA LEU A 113 18.18 -22.81 -18.72
C LEU A 113 18.47 -22.80 -17.21
N GLY A 114 19.45 -23.58 -16.74
CA GLY A 114 19.83 -23.58 -15.34
C GLY A 114 20.50 -22.27 -14.93
N GLU A 115 21.43 -21.80 -15.76
CA GLU A 115 22.10 -20.52 -15.57
C GLU A 115 21.13 -19.35 -15.76
N LEU A 116 20.23 -19.41 -16.75
CA LEU A 116 19.17 -18.40 -16.90
C LEU A 116 18.24 -18.32 -15.68
N ALA A 117 17.82 -19.46 -15.14
CA ALA A 117 16.98 -19.51 -13.96
C ALA A 117 17.69 -18.93 -12.72
N ARG A 118 19.01 -19.18 -12.60
CA ARG A 118 19.86 -18.57 -11.56
C ARG A 118 19.92 -17.04 -11.71
N ILE A 119 20.16 -16.54 -12.92
CA ILE A 119 20.18 -15.10 -13.24
C ILE A 119 18.83 -14.44 -12.95
N ALA A 120 17.73 -15.14 -13.24
CA ALA A 120 16.38 -14.70 -12.96
C ALA A 120 16.01 -14.72 -11.45
N GLY A 121 16.88 -15.25 -10.59
CA GLY A 121 16.64 -15.35 -9.15
C GLY A 121 15.72 -16.51 -8.73
N VAL A 122 15.44 -17.43 -9.64
CA VAL A 122 14.56 -18.60 -9.44
C VAL A 122 15.31 -19.90 -9.75
N PRO A 123 16.42 -20.19 -9.05
CA PRO A 123 17.28 -21.32 -9.37
C PRO A 123 16.57 -22.66 -9.14
N PHE A 124 16.94 -23.66 -9.92
CA PHE A 124 16.63 -25.05 -9.61
C PHE A 124 17.26 -25.42 -8.26
N ARG A 125 16.51 -26.18 -7.45
CA ARG A 125 16.92 -26.67 -6.14
C ARG A 125 16.88 -28.19 -6.16
N MET A 126 17.74 -28.82 -5.38
CA MET A 126 17.63 -30.26 -5.14
C MET A 126 16.37 -30.55 -4.32
N ALA A 127 15.41 -31.26 -4.91
CA ALA A 127 14.17 -31.69 -4.26
C ALA A 127 14.17 -33.20 -4.11
N TYR A 128 13.69 -33.69 -2.98
CA TYR A 128 13.69 -35.12 -2.66
C TYR A 128 12.26 -35.63 -2.57
N ARG A 129 11.97 -36.76 -3.24
CA ARG A 129 10.64 -37.38 -3.15
C ARG A 129 10.49 -38.08 -1.80
N LEU A 130 9.38 -37.78 -1.11
CA LEU A 130 9.06 -38.34 0.21
C LEU A 130 8.35 -39.70 0.15
N THR A 131 8.14 -40.27 -1.03
CA THR A 131 7.63 -41.64 -1.19
C THR A 131 8.72 -42.62 -0.76
N GLY A 132 8.59 -43.49 0.24
CA GLY A 132 7.41 -44.07 0.87
C GLY A 132 7.47 -45.61 0.92
N ARG A 133 8.53 -46.25 0.38
CA ARG A 133 8.79 -47.67 0.63
C ARG A 133 9.63 -47.79 1.89
N LYS A 134 9.13 -48.53 2.90
CA LYS A 134 9.82 -48.81 4.17
C LYS A 134 11.24 -49.43 3.99
N THR A 135 11.57 -49.89 2.79
CA THR A 135 12.84 -50.53 2.42
C THR A 135 13.83 -49.60 1.73
N GLN A 136 13.46 -48.37 1.34
CA GLN A 136 14.41 -47.42 0.73
C GLN A 136 15.22 -46.70 1.82
N ARG A 137 16.53 -46.95 1.83
CA ARG A 137 17.49 -46.34 2.78
C ARG A 137 17.98 -44.95 2.33
N TYR A 138 17.77 -44.59 1.06
CA TYR A 138 18.22 -43.33 0.46
C TYR A 138 17.06 -42.63 -0.24
N PHE A 139 17.00 -41.30 -0.12
CA PHE A 139 16.06 -40.47 -0.85
C PHE A 139 16.55 -40.26 -2.28
N SER A 140 15.66 -40.42 -3.28
CA SER A 140 15.96 -39.99 -4.65
C SER A 140 15.69 -38.49 -4.77
N GLY A 141 16.73 -37.74 -5.10
CA GLY A 141 16.68 -36.30 -5.36
C GLY A 141 16.82 -35.98 -6.84
N SER A 142 16.15 -34.93 -7.28
CA SER A 142 16.27 -34.34 -8.62
C SER A 142 16.34 -32.81 -8.50
N GLU A 143 16.98 -32.16 -9.47
CA GLU A 143 16.85 -30.71 -9.59
C GLU A 143 15.41 -30.37 -10.00
N ALA A 144 14.76 -29.50 -9.23
CA ALA A 144 13.38 -29.12 -9.42
C ALA A 144 13.14 -27.66 -8.98
N MET A 145 11.99 -27.13 -9.37
CA MET A 145 11.58 -25.77 -9.05
C MET A 145 10.16 -25.75 -8.48
N ALA A 146 9.89 -24.83 -7.55
CA ALA A 146 8.54 -24.62 -7.07
C ALA A 146 7.65 -24.06 -8.21
N PRO A 147 6.36 -24.37 -8.26
CA PRO A 147 5.47 -23.88 -9.31
C PRO A 147 5.48 -22.36 -9.52
N ALA A 148 5.53 -21.57 -8.44
CA ALA A 148 5.60 -20.11 -8.54
C ALA A 148 6.92 -19.64 -9.16
N ASP A 149 8.03 -20.25 -8.78
CA ASP A 149 9.35 -19.97 -9.34
C ASP A 149 9.38 -20.34 -10.85
N ALA A 150 8.75 -21.44 -11.26
CA ALA A 150 8.66 -21.84 -12.67
C ALA A 150 7.81 -20.87 -13.51
N ALA A 151 6.68 -20.41 -12.96
CA ALA A 151 5.86 -19.38 -13.59
C ALA A 151 6.63 -18.05 -13.72
N ALA A 152 7.35 -17.64 -12.67
CA ALA A 152 8.20 -16.46 -12.70
C ALA A 152 9.34 -16.59 -13.73
N PHE A 153 9.94 -17.77 -13.88
CA PHE A 153 10.95 -18.02 -14.89
C PHE A 153 10.39 -17.86 -16.31
N MET A 154 9.20 -18.39 -16.59
CA MET A 154 8.52 -18.18 -17.89
C MET A 154 8.21 -16.70 -18.15
N ILE A 155 7.79 -15.94 -17.14
CA ILE A 155 7.60 -14.47 -17.24
C ILE A 155 8.92 -13.79 -17.60
N TRP A 156 10.02 -14.20 -16.98
CA TRP A 156 11.34 -13.65 -17.23
C TRP A 156 11.83 -13.93 -18.66
N LEU A 157 11.60 -15.14 -19.18
CA LEU A 157 11.90 -15.50 -20.56
C LEU A 157 11.05 -14.72 -21.58
N GLU A 158 9.75 -14.54 -21.31
CA GLU A 158 8.89 -13.66 -22.11
C GLU A 158 9.46 -12.22 -22.12
N ARG A 159 9.90 -11.72 -20.95
CA ARG A 159 10.50 -10.39 -20.81
C ARG A 159 11.83 -10.26 -21.56
N LEU A 160 12.62 -11.33 -21.64
CA LEU A 160 13.84 -11.39 -22.43
C LEU A 160 13.55 -11.46 -23.95
N GLY A 161 12.27 -11.61 -24.33
CA GLY A 161 11.80 -11.49 -25.71
C GLY A 161 11.59 -12.82 -26.43
N PHE A 162 11.70 -13.94 -25.72
CA PHE A 162 11.34 -15.26 -26.25
C PHE A 162 9.82 -15.41 -26.38
N ALA A 163 9.38 -16.33 -27.24
CA ALA A 163 7.98 -16.59 -27.54
C ALA A 163 7.27 -17.46 -26.47
N VAL A 164 7.74 -17.39 -25.23
CA VAL A 164 7.16 -18.09 -24.06
C VAL A 164 5.89 -17.37 -23.60
N ASP A 165 4.81 -18.12 -23.42
CA ASP A 165 3.55 -17.58 -22.88
C ASP A 165 3.32 -18.11 -21.46
N PRO A 166 3.56 -17.30 -20.41
CA PRO A 166 3.39 -17.74 -19.02
C PRO A 166 1.92 -17.82 -18.58
N SER A 167 0.95 -17.42 -19.42
CA SER A 167 -0.45 -17.19 -19.00
C SER A 167 -1.10 -18.39 -18.34
N ALA A 168 -0.99 -19.59 -18.93
CA ALA A 168 -1.62 -20.79 -18.41
C ALA A 168 -1.01 -21.22 -17.07
N MET A 169 0.32 -21.16 -16.97
CA MET A 169 1.07 -21.49 -15.76
C MET A 169 0.76 -20.51 -14.62
N VAL A 170 0.75 -19.21 -14.91
CA VAL A 170 0.38 -18.16 -13.94
C VAL A 170 -1.06 -18.35 -13.46
N ALA A 171 -2.02 -18.59 -14.37
CA ALA A 171 -3.42 -18.79 -14.01
C ALA A 171 -3.61 -20.00 -13.07
N ALA A 172 -2.83 -21.06 -13.27
CA ALA A 172 -2.89 -22.26 -12.45
C ALA A 172 -2.22 -22.08 -11.06
N VAL A 173 -1.16 -21.28 -10.97
CA VAL A 173 -0.44 -21.03 -9.71
C VAL A 173 -1.10 -19.95 -8.85
N LEU A 174 -1.65 -18.90 -9.46
CA LEU A 174 -2.19 -17.72 -8.77
C LEU A 174 -3.17 -18.02 -7.61
N PRO A 175 -4.08 -19.02 -7.70
CA PRO A 175 -4.95 -19.37 -6.59
C PRO A 175 -4.22 -19.84 -5.34
N THR A 176 -3.04 -20.46 -5.49
CA THR A 176 -2.25 -21.00 -4.37
C THR A 176 -1.53 -19.90 -3.58
N LEU A 177 -1.36 -18.71 -4.17
CA LEU A 177 -0.71 -17.56 -3.56
C LEU A 177 -1.68 -16.64 -2.79
N LYS A 178 -2.99 -16.90 -2.87
CA LYS A 178 -3.99 -16.06 -2.20
C LYS A 178 -3.90 -16.23 -0.68
N GLY A 179 -3.80 -15.11 0.03
CA GLY A 179 -3.81 -15.07 1.49
C GLY A 179 -2.44 -15.26 2.15
N LEU A 180 -1.35 -15.33 1.37
CA LEU A 180 0.00 -15.30 1.91
C LEU A 180 0.29 -13.94 2.56
N GLU A 181 0.82 -13.95 3.79
CA GLU A 181 1.29 -12.73 4.48
C GLU A 181 2.67 -12.29 3.99
N ARG A 182 3.44 -13.23 3.45
CA ARG A 182 4.79 -13.02 2.90
C ARG A 182 4.90 -13.79 1.60
N ALA A 183 5.56 -13.20 0.62
CA ALA A 183 5.77 -13.78 -0.70
C ALA A 183 7.26 -13.75 -1.06
N THR A 184 7.73 -14.75 -1.80
CA THR A 184 9.05 -14.74 -2.45
C THR A 184 9.02 -13.81 -3.68
N ASP A 185 10.21 -13.48 -4.20
CA ASP A 185 10.34 -12.67 -5.41
C ASP A 185 9.58 -13.27 -6.61
N GLY A 186 9.68 -14.59 -6.82
CA GLY A 186 8.93 -15.29 -7.87
C GLY A 186 7.42 -15.23 -7.66
N GLU A 187 6.95 -15.39 -6.42
CA GLU A 187 5.53 -15.26 -6.09
C GLU A 187 5.01 -13.83 -6.33
N VAL A 188 5.82 -12.80 -6.04
CA VAL A 188 5.50 -11.40 -6.34
C VAL A 188 5.39 -11.15 -7.84
N ASP A 189 6.28 -11.73 -8.64
CA ASP A 189 6.24 -11.61 -10.10
C ASP A 189 4.95 -12.23 -10.67
N VAL A 190 4.54 -13.40 -10.15
CA VAL A 190 3.27 -14.05 -10.50
C VAL A 190 2.05 -13.21 -10.09
N LEU A 191 2.03 -12.68 -8.87
CA LEU A 191 0.94 -11.84 -8.36
C LEU A 191 0.77 -10.55 -9.19
N ASN A 192 1.87 -9.99 -9.68
CA ASN A 192 1.88 -8.75 -10.45
C ASN A 192 1.75 -8.96 -11.97
N PHE A 193 1.75 -10.21 -12.45
CA PHE A 193 1.81 -10.53 -13.88
C PHE A 193 0.76 -9.76 -14.70
N ALA A 194 -0.52 -9.84 -14.32
CA ALA A 194 -1.60 -9.21 -15.08
C ALA A 194 -1.45 -7.67 -15.21
N HIS A 195 -0.87 -7.02 -14.19
CA HIS A 195 -0.69 -5.56 -14.18
C HIS A 195 0.60 -5.12 -14.89
N SER A 196 1.64 -5.97 -14.85
CA SER A 196 2.99 -5.65 -15.30
C SER A 196 3.33 -6.19 -16.69
N ARG A 197 2.64 -7.23 -17.18
CA ARG A 197 2.92 -7.87 -18.48
C ARG A 197 3.05 -6.82 -19.59
N HIS A 198 4.16 -6.89 -20.32
CA HIS A 198 4.53 -5.96 -21.39
C HIS A 198 4.79 -4.49 -20.99
N ARG A 199 4.75 -4.16 -19.70
CA ARG A 199 4.99 -2.82 -19.12
C ARG A 199 6.19 -2.79 -18.17
N MET A 200 6.89 -3.91 -18.03
CA MET A 200 8.05 -4.06 -17.14
C MET A 200 9.23 -3.21 -17.59
N PHE A 201 10.09 -2.87 -16.63
CA PHE A 201 11.35 -2.18 -16.87
C PHE A 201 12.26 -2.94 -17.84
N PRO A 202 13.19 -2.25 -18.53
CA PRO A 202 14.18 -2.91 -19.35
C PRO A 202 14.96 -3.96 -18.55
N LEU A 203 15.21 -5.12 -19.16
CA LEU A 203 16.07 -6.16 -18.61
C LEU A 203 17.44 -6.04 -19.29
N THR A 204 18.51 -5.88 -18.51
CA THR A 204 19.88 -5.74 -19.01
C THR A 204 20.74 -6.89 -18.52
N LEU A 205 21.39 -7.58 -19.46
CA LEU A 205 22.38 -8.60 -19.19
C LEU A 205 23.74 -8.07 -19.63
N GLU A 206 24.73 -8.13 -18.75
CA GLU A 206 26.10 -7.69 -19.01
C GLU A 206 27.05 -8.87 -19.03
N ARG A 207 28.05 -8.83 -19.91
CA ARG A 207 29.07 -9.87 -20.00
C ARG A 207 29.97 -9.75 -18.76
N ALA A 208 30.06 -10.81 -17.97
CA ALA A 208 30.89 -10.83 -16.78
C ALA A 208 32.36 -10.51 -17.12
N GLY A 209 32.96 -9.56 -16.38
CA GLY A 209 34.36 -9.15 -16.56
C GLY A 209 34.61 -8.25 -17.78
N ALA A 210 33.57 -7.77 -18.46
CA ALA A 210 33.73 -6.90 -19.62
C ALA A 210 34.26 -5.50 -19.26
N VAL A 211 35.25 -5.03 -20.04
CA VAL A 211 35.65 -3.62 -20.07
C VAL A 211 34.77 -2.92 -21.12
N HIS A 212 33.97 -1.97 -20.65
CA HIS A 212 33.07 -1.21 -21.52
C HIS A 212 33.87 -0.37 -22.52
N SER A 213 33.77 -0.71 -23.80
CA SER A 213 34.32 0.06 -24.91
C SER A 213 33.19 0.48 -25.85
N ARG A 214 33.34 1.64 -26.52
CA ARG A 214 32.36 2.07 -27.53
C ARG A 214 32.54 1.23 -28.79
N GLY A 215 31.61 0.33 -29.05
CA GLY A 215 31.49 -0.36 -30.33
C GLY A 215 30.11 -0.16 -30.97
N LYS A 216 29.71 -1.12 -31.80
CA LYS A 216 28.43 -1.08 -32.54
C LYS A 216 27.25 -1.48 -31.65
N THR A 217 26.06 -1.05 -32.03
CA THR A 217 24.80 -1.52 -31.45
C THR A 217 23.94 -2.15 -32.55
N GLU A 218 23.38 -3.32 -32.27
CA GLU A 218 22.40 -3.97 -33.13
C GLU A 218 21.07 -4.05 -32.38
N ALA A 219 19.94 -3.92 -33.08
CA ALA A 219 18.62 -4.01 -32.49
C ALA A 219 17.72 -4.91 -33.31
N LEU A 220 16.89 -5.70 -32.62
CA LEU A 220 15.85 -6.52 -33.24
C LEU A 220 14.52 -6.37 -32.51
N LYS A 221 13.43 -6.59 -33.24
CA LYS A 221 12.09 -6.72 -32.67
C LYS A 221 11.72 -8.19 -32.61
N THR A 222 11.30 -8.66 -31.45
CA THR A 222 10.86 -10.04 -31.27
C THR A 222 9.41 -10.22 -31.75
N PRO A 223 8.94 -11.47 -31.96
CA PRO A 223 7.54 -11.73 -32.34
C PRO A 223 6.51 -11.15 -31.36
N ALA A 224 6.85 -11.05 -30.08
CA ALA A 224 6.01 -10.44 -29.03
C ALA A 224 6.19 -8.91 -28.93
N HIS A 225 6.82 -8.29 -29.93
CA HIS A 225 7.11 -6.84 -30.04
C HIS A 225 8.06 -6.27 -28.98
N TYR A 226 8.81 -7.11 -28.25
CA TYR A 226 9.90 -6.62 -27.43
C TYR A 226 11.04 -6.11 -28.32
N ARG A 227 11.73 -5.06 -27.89
CA ARG A 227 12.90 -4.52 -28.58
C ARG A 227 14.15 -4.97 -27.84
N ALA A 228 14.94 -5.83 -28.45
CA ALA A 228 16.22 -6.28 -27.91
C ALA A 228 17.35 -5.48 -28.58
N GLU A 229 18.26 -4.95 -27.77
CA GLU A 229 19.41 -4.14 -28.18
C GLU A 229 20.69 -4.79 -27.66
N ALA A 230 21.57 -5.17 -28.58
CA ALA A 230 22.87 -5.75 -28.30
C ALA A 230 23.96 -4.70 -28.52
N ALA A 231 24.76 -4.42 -27.50
CA ALA A 231 25.92 -3.55 -27.59
C ALA A 231 27.21 -4.38 -27.62
N PHE A 232 28.04 -4.12 -28.62
CA PHE A 232 29.29 -4.83 -28.85
C PHE A 232 30.48 -3.93 -28.53
N GLY A 233 31.59 -4.55 -28.13
CA GLY A 233 32.89 -3.89 -28.02
C GLY A 233 33.49 -3.56 -29.39
N ALA A 234 34.61 -2.85 -29.38
CA ALA A 234 35.37 -2.56 -30.61
C ALA A 234 35.90 -3.83 -31.30
N ASP A 235 36.10 -4.90 -30.53
CA ASP A 235 36.50 -6.24 -30.95
C ASP A 235 35.34 -7.08 -31.53
N GLY A 236 34.12 -6.54 -31.54
CA GLY A 236 32.92 -7.24 -32.00
C GLY A 236 32.36 -8.24 -30.99
N VAL A 237 32.88 -8.27 -29.76
CA VAL A 237 32.37 -9.13 -28.68
C VAL A 237 31.10 -8.52 -28.08
N LEU A 238 30.08 -9.33 -27.82
CA LEU A 238 28.83 -8.87 -27.20
C LEU A 238 29.07 -8.52 -25.73
N LEU A 239 28.90 -7.25 -25.36
CA LEU A 239 29.15 -6.79 -23.98
C LEU A 239 27.87 -6.65 -23.17
N ARG A 240 26.76 -6.26 -23.82
CA ARG A 240 25.49 -6.00 -23.15
C ARG A 240 24.31 -6.34 -24.04
N LEU A 241 23.27 -6.93 -23.46
CA LEU A 241 21.97 -7.14 -24.08
C LEU A 241 20.89 -6.46 -23.23
N THR A 242 20.15 -5.52 -23.82
CA THR A 242 19.03 -4.82 -23.15
C THR A 242 17.73 -5.13 -23.88
N VAL A 243 16.70 -5.57 -23.15
CA VAL A 243 15.38 -5.87 -23.73
C VAL A 243 14.32 -4.96 -23.13
N HIS A 244 13.63 -4.23 -24.01
CA HIS A 244 12.58 -3.29 -23.66
C HIS A 244 11.19 -3.88 -23.93
N ALA A 245 10.31 -3.79 -22.93
CA ALA A 245 8.92 -4.19 -23.08
C ALA A 245 8.15 -3.21 -23.98
N PRO A 246 7.19 -3.67 -24.81
CA PRO A 246 6.59 -2.85 -25.87
C PRO A 246 5.76 -1.67 -25.33
N ARG A 247 5.21 -1.79 -24.12
CA ARG A 247 4.38 -0.75 -23.47
C ARG A 247 5.11 -0.08 -22.31
N TYR A 248 6.42 -0.29 -22.17
CA TYR A 248 7.21 0.39 -21.14
C TYR A 248 7.26 1.90 -21.39
N ARG A 249 7.11 2.66 -20.30
CA ARG A 249 7.25 4.11 -20.24
C ARG A 249 7.96 4.44 -18.93
N LEU A 250 9.08 5.14 -19.01
CA LEU A 250 9.76 5.65 -17.83
C LEU A 250 8.81 6.61 -17.10
N ARG A 251 8.58 6.36 -15.81
CA ARG A 251 7.79 7.25 -14.98
C ARG A 251 8.67 8.42 -14.53
N PRO A 252 8.14 9.65 -14.47
CA PRO A 252 8.82 10.75 -13.80
C PRO A 252 9.11 10.38 -12.35
N GLU A 253 10.24 10.85 -11.83
CA GLU A 253 10.59 10.65 -10.42
C GLU A 253 9.50 11.28 -9.53
N PRO A 254 9.06 10.58 -8.47
CA PRO A 254 8.08 11.13 -7.55
C PRO A 254 8.59 12.40 -6.86
N GLU A 255 7.77 13.45 -6.83
CA GLU A 255 8.12 14.73 -6.21
C GLU A 255 7.36 14.93 -4.89
N LEU A 256 8.06 15.33 -3.83
CA LEU A 256 7.42 15.67 -2.55
C LEU A 256 6.53 16.90 -2.73
N THR A 257 5.21 16.71 -2.64
CA THR A 257 4.21 17.76 -2.84
C THR A 257 3.32 17.88 -1.61
N ARG A 258 2.93 19.10 -1.24
CA ARG A 258 1.91 19.36 -0.20
C ARG A 258 0.57 19.65 -0.86
N CYS A 259 -0.49 18.95 -0.45
CA CYS A 259 -1.84 19.19 -0.95
C CYS A 259 -2.40 20.51 -0.38
N ASP A 260 -2.87 21.42 -1.24
CA ASP A 260 -3.41 22.72 -0.83
C ASP A 260 -4.72 22.60 -0.03
N GLU A 261 -5.54 21.60 -0.34
CA GLU A 261 -6.85 21.43 0.31
C GLU A 261 -6.75 20.74 1.68
N CYS A 262 -5.99 19.64 1.77
CA CYS A 262 -5.92 18.83 2.99
C CYS A 262 -4.64 19.05 3.81
N GLY A 263 -3.64 19.75 3.26
CA GLY A 263 -2.39 20.11 3.93
C GLY A 263 -1.38 18.97 4.11
N MET A 264 -1.69 17.75 3.66
CA MET A 264 -0.81 16.58 3.77
C MET A 264 0.28 16.62 2.69
N SER A 265 1.53 16.34 3.10
CA SER A 265 2.63 16.08 2.18
C SER A 265 2.62 14.62 1.73
N TYR A 266 2.84 14.38 0.43
CA TYR A 266 2.90 13.06 -0.20
C TYR A 266 3.81 13.10 -1.44
N MET A 267 4.30 11.95 -1.87
CA MET A 267 5.08 11.82 -3.11
C MET A 267 4.15 11.80 -4.32
N LYS A 268 4.10 12.89 -5.09
CA LYS A 268 3.31 13.00 -6.31
C LYS A 268 3.96 12.20 -7.42
N GLY A 269 3.23 11.23 -7.97
CA GLY A 269 3.75 10.29 -8.98
C GLY A 269 3.92 8.88 -8.43
N ASP A 270 4.06 8.74 -7.11
CA ASP A 270 4.05 7.45 -6.42
C ASP A 270 2.60 6.93 -6.27
N PRO A 271 2.26 5.76 -6.84
CA PRO A 271 0.92 5.18 -6.71
C PRO A 271 0.48 4.93 -5.27
N ASP A 272 1.39 4.48 -4.40
CA ASP A 272 1.08 4.04 -3.03
C ASP A 272 0.82 5.24 -2.13
N ASP A 273 1.71 6.22 -2.18
CA ASP A 273 1.53 7.52 -1.51
C ASP A 273 0.27 8.23 -2.03
N GLY A 274 -0.04 8.09 -3.32
CA GLY A 274 -1.29 8.54 -3.90
C GLY A 274 -2.54 7.89 -3.28
N VAL A 275 -2.51 6.58 -2.99
CA VAL A 275 -3.62 5.89 -2.30
C VAL A 275 -3.78 6.45 -0.88
N ILE A 276 -2.68 6.58 -0.14
CA ILE A 276 -2.68 7.11 1.24
C ILE A 276 -3.21 8.54 1.25
N HIS A 277 -2.74 9.39 0.33
CA HIS A 277 -3.20 10.75 0.16
C HIS A 277 -4.71 10.79 -0.11
N ARG A 278 -5.24 10.03 -1.07
CA ARG A 278 -6.68 10.00 -1.38
C ARG A 278 -7.53 9.62 -0.16
N ALA A 279 -7.08 8.64 0.63
CA ALA A 279 -7.78 8.23 1.85
C ALA A 279 -7.77 9.34 2.92
N HIS A 280 -6.62 9.98 3.14
CA HIS A 280 -6.50 11.11 4.06
C HIS A 280 -7.33 12.32 3.60
N HIS A 281 -7.24 12.65 2.32
CA HIS A 281 -7.94 13.74 1.66
C HIS A 281 -9.46 13.56 1.84
N LYS A 282 -10.02 12.41 1.45
CA LYS A 282 -11.45 12.10 1.64
C LYS A 282 -11.90 12.25 3.10
N LYS A 283 -11.08 11.82 4.06
CA LYS A 283 -11.40 11.94 5.50
C LYS A 283 -11.39 13.40 5.96
N THR A 284 -10.42 14.17 5.50
CA THR A 284 -10.23 15.58 5.91
C THR A 284 -11.28 16.47 5.26
N MET A 285 -11.55 16.29 3.97
CA MET A 285 -12.54 17.09 3.25
C MET A 285 -13.95 16.91 3.79
N ARG A 286 -14.34 15.72 4.25
CA ARG A 286 -15.61 15.51 4.96
C ARG A 286 -15.81 16.39 6.20
N ILE A 287 -14.73 16.90 6.78
CA ILE A 287 -14.78 17.78 7.95
C ILE A 287 -14.73 19.24 7.51
N LEU A 288 -13.82 19.57 6.58
CA LEU A 288 -13.64 20.95 6.10
C LEU A 288 -14.78 21.44 5.20
N GLN A 289 -15.36 20.54 4.42
CA GLN A 289 -16.49 20.73 3.52
C GLN A 289 -17.55 19.66 3.85
N PRO A 290 -18.33 19.87 4.93
CA PRO A 290 -19.28 18.87 5.39
C PRO A 290 -20.40 18.65 4.36
N SER A 291 -20.78 17.39 4.18
CA SER A 291 -21.93 16.97 3.39
C SER A 291 -23.06 16.46 4.30
N PRO A 292 -24.31 16.35 3.81
CA PRO A 292 -25.42 15.80 4.57
C PRO A 292 -25.11 14.43 5.20
N ASP A 293 -25.46 14.25 6.48
CA ASP A 293 -25.39 12.97 7.19
C ASP A 293 -26.82 12.46 7.44
N THR A 294 -27.13 11.29 6.89
CA THR A 294 -28.47 10.69 6.99
C THR A 294 -28.87 10.40 8.44
N ARG A 295 -27.92 10.12 9.33
CA ARG A 295 -28.18 9.87 10.76
C ARG A 295 -28.52 11.18 11.48
N ALA A 296 -27.86 12.27 11.11
CA ALA A 296 -28.14 13.59 11.65
C ALA A 296 -29.52 14.07 11.18
N ALA A 297 -29.83 13.94 9.89
CA ALA A 297 -31.16 14.26 9.35
C ALA A 297 -32.27 13.46 10.06
N ALA A 298 -32.07 12.14 10.24
CA ALA A 298 -33.03 11.30 10.94
C ALA A 298 -33.17 11.65 12.44
N ALA A 299 -32.11 12.12 13.09
CA ALA A 299 -32.17 12.58 14.48
C ALA A 299 -32.93 13.91 14.60
N LEU A 300 -32.67 14.86 13.70
CA LEU A 300 -33.41 16.14 13.63
C LEU A 300 -34.90 15.91 13.42
N ALA A 301 -35.29 14.99 12.52
CA ALA A 301 -36.69 14.62 12.29
C ALA A 301 -37.40 14.06 13.55
N LYS A 302 -36.64 13.54 14.52
CA LYS A 302 -37.14 13.06 15.82
C LYS A 302 -37.09 14.13 16.92
N GLY A 303 -36.85 15.40 16.57
CA GLY A 303 -36.79 16.52 17.50
C GLY A 303 -35.47 16.68 18.26
N TRP A 304 -34.39 16.02 17.82
CA TRP A 304 -33.07 16.25 18.42
C TRP A 304 -32.57 17.67 18.12
N THR A 305 -31.99 18.33 19.12
CA THR A 305 -31.58 19.75 19.05
C THR A 305 -30.09 19.97 18.78
N GLY A 306 -29.31 18.90 18.60
CA GLY A 306 -27.86 18.97 18.42
C GLY A 306 -27.04 18.64 19.67
N GLU A 307 -27.67 18.50 20.84
CA GLU A 307 -26.96 18.23 22.10
C GLU A 307 -26.34 16.82 22.13
N VAL A 308 -25.09 16.74 22.61
CA VAL A 308 -24.30 15.53 22.76
C VAL A 308 -23.81 15.42 24.20
N GLY A 309 -24.34 14.46 24.94
CA GLY A 309 -23.94 14.15 26.32
C GLY A 309 -23.30 12.78 26.46
N SER A 310 -22.97 12.39 27.69
CA SER A 310 -22.34 11.10 28.01
C SER A 310 -23.14 9.88 27.57
N LYS A 311 -24.47 10.01 27.44
CA LYS A 311 -25.38 8.94 27.01
C LYS A 311 -25.67 8.94 25.50
N SER A 312 -25.14 9.91 24.75
CA SER A 312 -25.42 10.03 23.31
C SER A 312 -24.81 8.85 22.51
N PRO A 313 -25.45 8.44 21.40
CA PRO A 313 -24.95 7.39 20.54
C PRO A 313 -23.52 7.62 20.04
N ARG A 314 -22.81 6.52 19.76
CA ARG A 314 -21.41 6.55 19.34
C ARG A 314 -21.14 7.44 18.12
N TRP A 315 -22.07 7.50 17.17
CA TRP A 315 -21.88 8.31 15.97
C TRP A 315 -21.86 9.82 16.26
N MET A 316 -22.63 10.31 17.24
CA MET A 316 -22.61 11.72 17.66
C MET A 316 -21.29 12.05 18.36
N GLN A 317 -20.83 11.13 19.21
CA GLN A 317 -19.55 11.20 19.90
C GLN A 317 -18.38 11.26 18.91
N ASP A 318 -18.40 10.41 17.89
CA ASP A 318 -17.40 10.43 16.81
C ASP A 318 -17.52 11.69 15.94
N ALA A 319 -18.73 12.24 15.76
CA ALA A 319 -18.95 13.48 15.04
C ALA A 319 -18.35 14.68 15.78
N MET A 320 -18.56 14.78 17.10
CA MET A 320 -17.92 15.77 17.99
C MET A 320 -16.40 15.64 17.94
N TYR A 321 -15.87 14.42 18.12
CA TYR A 321 -14.44 14.13 18.09
C TYR A 321 -13.75 14.64 16.82
N ARG A 322 -14.34 14.38 15.65
CA ARG A 322 -13.76 14.82 14.37
C ARG A 322 -13.61 16.35 14.29
N ARG A 323 -14.54 17.11 14.89
CA ARG A 323 -14.48 18.58 14.93
C ARG A 323 -13.50 19.07 15.99
N ALA A 324 -13.43 18.42 17.15
CA ALA A 324 -12.40 18.70 18.15
C ALA A 324 -10.98 18.48 17.57
N VAL A 325 -10.78 17.42 16.77
CA VAL A 325 -9.50 17.20 16.07
C VAL A 325 -9.23 18.29 15.03
N ALA A 326 -10.24 18.79 14.32
CA ALA A 326 -10.07 19.91 13.39
C ALA A 326 -9.71 21.20 14.12
N PHE A 327 -10.39 21.50 15.24
CA PHE A 327 -10.07 22.61 16.14
C PHE A 327 -8.64 22.52 16.66
N LYS A 328 -8.23 21.36 17.20
CA LYS A 328 -6.87 21.08 17.64
C LYS A 328 -5.85 21.42 16.54
N ARG A 329 -6.06 20.93 15.32
CA ARG A 329 -5.14 21.15 14.19
C ARG A 329 -5.06 22.61 13.78
N GLU A 330 -6.17 23.33 13.84
CA GLU A 330 -6.25 24.73 13.43
C GLU A 330 -5.65 25.68 14.48
N MET A 331 -5.86 25.40 15.76
CA MET A 331 -5.39 26.24 16.87
C MET A 331 -4.02 25.80 17.43
N GLY A 332 -3.47 24.67 16.97
CA GLY A 332 -2.14 24.18 17.39
C GLY A 332 -2.08 23.52 18.76
N TYR A 333 -3.20 23.00 19.28
CA TYR A 333 -3.19 22.29 20.58
C TYR A 333 -2.53 20.90 20.48
N ASP A 334 -2.04 20.38 21.60
CA ASP A 334 -1.42 19.05 21.69
C ASP A 334 -2.42 17.89 21.85
N PHE A 335 -3.62 18.17 22.35
CA PHE A 335 -4.66 17.16 22.60
C PHE A 335 -6.04 17.62 22.09
N PRO A 336 -6.90 16.68 21.66
CA PRO A 336 -8.27 17.00 21.32
C PRO A 336 -9.08 17.28 22.59
N GLN A 337 -9.92 18.31 22.56
CA GLN A 337 -10.74 18.78 23.69
C GLN A 337 -12.01 17.94 23.91
N TRP A 338 -12.18 16.89 23.10
CA TRP A 338 -13.25 15.91 23.21
C TRP A 338 -12.64 14.54 22.91
N ASP A 339 -12.81 13.56 23.78
CA ASP A 339 -12.42 12.17 23.52
C ASP A 339 -13.60 11.22 23.75
N PRO A 340 -14.11 10.54 22.71
CA PRO A 340 -15.21 9.60 22.85
C PRO A 340 -14.82 8.31 23.60
N LYS A 341 -13.55 8.14 23.99
CA LYS A 341 -13.04 7.03 24.80
C LYS A 341 -12.57 7.44 26.20
N GLY A 342 -12.47 8.74 26.48
CA GLY A 342 -12.11 9.24 27.81
C GLY A 342 -13.20 8.95 28.84
N GLU A 343 -12.89 9.21 30.11
CA GLU A 343 -13.90 9.18 31.16
C GLU A 343 -15.05 10.12 30.79
N ARG A 344 -16.27 9.60 30.85
CA ARG A 344 -17.45 10.35 30.44
C ARG A 344 -17.84 11.29 31.56
N GLU A 345 -17.17 12.43 31.63
CA GLU A 345 -17.47 13.49 32.59
C GLU A 345 -18.94 13.94 32.45
N PRO A 346 -19.79 13.75 33.49
CA PRO A 346 -21.18 14.16 33.44
C PRO A 346 -21.36 15.69 33.31
N THR A 347 -20.32 16.44 33.65
CA THR A 347 -20.20 17.90 33.64
C THR A 347 -19.86 18.50 32.28
N VAL A 348 -19.71 17.66 31.24
CA VAL A 348 -19.41 18.08 29.87
C VAL A 348 -20.65 17.94 28.98
N ARG A 349 -20.91 18.98 28.17
CA ARG A 349 -22.04 19.05 27.23
C ARG A 349 -21.56 19.55 25.87
N GLY A 350 -21.63 18.68 24.87
CA GLY A 350 -21.33 19.01 23.48
C GLY A 350 -22.56 19.49 22.73
N HIS A 351 -22.35 20.30 21.69
CA HIS A 351 -23.39 20.68 20.73
C HIS A 351 -22.85 20.56 19.32
N LEU A 352 -23.61 19.91 18.44
CA LEU A 352 -23.36 19.86 17.01
C LEU A 352 -24.23 20.92 16.33
N PHE A 353 -23.61 21.76 15.50
CA PHE A 353 -24.34 22.69 14.63
C PHE A 353 -24.75 21.95 13.37
N VAL A 354 -26.04 21.69 13.20
CA VAL A 354 -26.59 20.88 12.10
C VAL A 354 -27.60 21.70 11.31
N ASP A 355 -27.42 21.76 9.99
CA ASP A 355 -28.41 22.35 9.07
C ASP A 355 -29.62 21.41 8.90
N PRO A 356 -30.78 21.91 8.42
CA PRO A 356 -32.00 21.11 8.27
C PRO A 356 -31.85 19.87 7.38
N ASP A 357 -30.91 19.89 6.44
CA ASP A 357 -30.56 18.78 5.55
C ASP A 357 -29.72 17.69 6.25
N GLY A 358 -29.36 17.87 7.52
CA GLY A 358 -28.49 16.97 8.28
C GLY A 358 -27.00 17.26 8.12
N THR A 359 -26.60 18.35 7.46
CA THR A 359 -25.19 18.72 7.34
C THR A 359 -24.64 19.26 8.66
N ILE A 360 -23.63 18.60 9.23
CA ILE A 360 -23.00 19.02 10.49
C ILE A 360 -21.88 20.03 10.21
N GLN A 361 -22.21 21.31 10.38
CA GLN A 361 -21.38 22.48 10.08
C GLN A 361 -20.29 22.77 11.11
N GLY A 362 -20.43 22.26 12.33
CA GLY A 362 -19.45 22.49 13.39
C GLY A 362 -19.86 21.86 14.71
N ALA A 363 -19.10 22.21 15.75
CA ALA A 363 -19.34 21.75 17.12
C ALA A 363 -18.86 22.76 18.15
N CYS A 364 -19.44 22.72 19.35
CA CYS A 364 -18.90 23.39 20.52
C CYS A 364 -19.11 22.57 21.79
N CYS A 365 -18.43 22.93 22.87
CA CYS A 365 -18.48 22.20 24.13
C CYS A 365 -18.57 23.15 25.32
N PHE A 366 -19.46 22.83 26.25
CA PHE A 366 -19.57 23.48 27.55
C PHE A 366 -19.09 22.54 28.65
N ARG A 367 -18.37 23.09 29.61
CA ARG A 367 -17.87 22.37 30.78
C ARG A 367 -18.18 23.15 32.05
N TRP A 368 -18.74 22.46 33.05
CA TRP A 368 -18.87 23.03 34.39
C TRP A 368 -17.50 23.04 35.09
N ARG A 369 -17.11 24.18 35.66
CA ARG A 369 -15.87 24.33 36.43
C ARG A 369 -16.23 24.68 37.86
N GLU A 370 -15.63 24.00 38.83
CA GLU A 370 -15.84 24.27 40.26
C GLU A 370 -14.75 25.18 40.86
N ARG A 371 -13.53 25.13 40.32
CA ARG A 371 -12.39 25.91 40.83
C ARG A 371 -12.36 27.34 40.26
N ASN A 372 -11.85 28.28 41.07
CA ASN A 372 -11.69 29.72 40.82
C ASN A 372 -13.00 30.51 40.70
N GLN A 373 -13.91 30.14 39.80
CA GLN A 373 -15.20 30.79 39.62
C GLN A 373 -16.23 29.78 39.10
N ALA A 374 -17.05 29.23 40.00
CA ALA A 374 -18.03 28.21 39.70
C ALA A 374 -18.99 28.66 38.57
N GLY A 375 -19.17 27.82 37.56
CA GLY A 375 -20.05 28.13 36.44
C GLY A 375 -19.78 27.32 35.18
N TRP A 376 -20.61 27.55 34.17
CA TRP A 376 -20.43 26.99 32.83
C TRP A 376 -19.41 27.81 32.03
N TRP A 377 -18.55 27.09 31.29
CA TRP A 377 -17.58 27.65 30.38
C TRP A 377 -17.76 27.04 29.00
N LEU A 378 -17.77 27.87 27.96
CA LEU A 378 -17.60 27.45 26.57
C LEU A 378 -16.12 27.12 26.36
N ASP A 379 -15.80 25.83 26.47
CA ASP A 379 -14.45 25.26 26.50
C ASP A 379 -13.80 25.33 25.11
N TRP A 380 -14.56 25.05 24.05
CA TRP A 380 -14.12 25.23 22.68
C TRP A 380 -15.29 25.34 21.70
N ILE A 381 -15.03 25.96 20.55
CA ILE A 381 -15.97 26.03 19.43
C ILE A 381 -15.22 25.96 18.11
N TRP A 382 -15.77 25.21 17.17
CA TRP A 382 -15.23 25.10 15.82
C TRP A 382 -16.35 25.02 14.78
N LEU A 383 -16.20 25.82 13.73
CA LEU A 383 -17.06 25.78 12.55
C LEU A 383 -16.19 25.50 11.32
N ALA A 384 -16.70 24.67 10.40
CA ALA A 384 -16.09 24.44 9.11
C ALA A 384 -15.88 25.77 8.37
N LYS A 385 -14.81 25.88 7.57
CA LYS A 385 -14.42 27.17 6.95
C LYS A 385 -15.58 27.81 6.16
N GLY A 386 -16.28 27.03 5.33
CA GLY A 386 -17.44 27.50 4.56
C GLY A 386 -18.69 27.80 5.40
N ALA A 387 -18.73 27.37 6.66
CA ALA A 387 -19.84 27.61 7.58
C ALA A 387 -19.69 28.91 8.39
N ARG A 388 -18.47 29.48 8.43
CA ARG A 388 -18.17 30.69 9.19
C ARG A 388 -18.88 31.90 8.59
N ARG A 389 -19.13 32.91 9.42
CA ARG A 389 -19.80 34.18 9.04
C ARG A 389 -21.23 34.02 8.49
N ARG A 390 -21.83 32.82 8.55
CA ARG A 390 -23.25 32.57 8.22
C ARG A 390 -24.21 32.81 9.40
N GLY A 391 -23.71 33.35 10.51
CA GLY A 391 -24.50 33.62 11.72
C GLY A 391 -24.93 32.38 12.51
N ILE A 392 -24.32 31.21 12.27
CA ILE A 392 -24.67 29.95 12.95
C ILE A 392 -24.62 30.13 14.47
N LEU A 393 -23.48 30.57 15.01
CA LEU A 393 -23.34 30.77 16.46
C LEU A 393 -24.37 31.77 17.01
N THR A 394 -24.63 32.86 16.29
CA THR A 394 -25.61 33.87 16.68
C THR A 394 -27.00 33.28 16.87
N ARG A 395 -27.43 32.37 15.98
CA ARG A 395 -28.75 31.72 16.06
C ARG A 395 -28.90 30.84 17.31
N HIS A 396 -27.82 30.16 17.72
CA HIS A 396 -27.83 29.28 18.89
C HIS A 396 -27.54 30.01 20.21
N TRP A 397 -27.04 31.25 20.15
CA TRP A 397 -26.54 31.97 21.32
C TRP A 397 -27.59 32.17 22.42
N ALA A 398 -28.81 32.59 22.04
CA ALA A 398 -29.89 32.77 23.00
C ALA A 398 -30.27 31.46 23.72
N GLY A 399 -30.29 30.36 22.98
CA GLY A 399 -30.53 29.02 23.54
C GLY A 399 -29.43 28.61 24.52
N PHE A 400 -28.17 28.88 24.20
CA PHE A 400 -27.06 28.63 25.13
C PHE A 400 -27.16 29.46 26.40
N ARG A 401 -27.56 30.74 26.32
CA ARG A 401 -27.79 31.57 27.50
C ARG A 401 -28.95 31.07 28.36
N ALA A 402 -30.01 30.57 27.74
CA ALA A 402 -31.13 29.96 28.46
C ALA A 402 -30.71 28.66 29.17
N ALA A 403 -29.88 27.83 28.51
CA ALA A 403 -29.46 26.54 29.06
C ALA A 403 -28.34 26.64 30.11
N TYR A 404 -27.39 27.56 29.94
CA TYR A 404 -26.16 27.63 30.73
C TYR A 404 -26.02 28.93 31.55
N GLY A 405 -26.98 29.86 31.44
CA GLY A 405 -26.95 31.13 32.14
C GLY A 405 -25.86 32.08 31.63
N ALA A 406 -25.25 32.83 32.56
CA ALA A 406 -24.10 33.68 32.27
C ALA A 406 -22.81 32.83 32.25
N PHE A 407 -22.55 32.15 31.13
CA PHE A 407 -21.34 31.35 30.94
C PHE A 407 -20.17 32.19 30.43
N ARG A 408 -18.95 31.73 30.70
CA ARG A 408 -17.69 32.34 30.22
C ARG A 408 -17.15 31.62 29.00
N ILE A 409 -16.17 32.23 28.33
CA ILE A 409 -15.50 31.62 27.17
C ILE A 409 -14.05 31.36 27.50
N GLU A 410 -13.60 30.13 27.29
CA GLU A 410 -12.23 29.70 27.58
C GLU A 410 -11.26 30.31 26.56
N PRO A 411 -10.18 30.98 27.00
CA PRO A 411 -9.11 31.42 26.12
C PRO A 411 -8.19 30.24 25.70
N PRO A 412 -7.38 30.40 24.64
CA PRO A 412 -7.30 31.53 23.71
C PRO A 412 -8.48 31.61 22.73
N LEU A 413 -8.88 32.86 22.41
CA LEU A 413 -9.92 33.15 21.43
C LEU A 413 -9.31 33.53 20.08
N SER A 414 -9.82 32.95 19.00
CA SER A 414 -9.56 33.46 17.65
C SER A 414 -10.09 34.89 17.49
N GLU A 415 -9.50 35.68 16.58
CA GLU A 415 -9.94 37.06 16.29
C GLU A 415 -11.45 37.14 16.01
N ALA A 416 -11.99 36.19 15.25
CA ALA A 416 -13.42 36.11 14.96
C ALA A 416 -14.28 35.87 16.22
N MET A 417 -13.78 35.08 17.17
CA MET A 417 -14.48 34.82 18.43
C MET A 417 -14.38 36.00 19.40
N GLN A 418 -13.25 36.73 19.40
CA GLN A 418 -13.11 37.97 20.17
C GLN A 418 -14.10 39.03 19.68
N ALA A 419 -14.18 39.24 18.37
CA ALA A 419 -15.15 40.16 17.76
C ALA A 419 -16.60 39.76 18.08
N PHE A 420 -16.91 38.45 18.05
CA PHE A 420 -18.22 37.95 18.43
C PHE A 420 -18.53 38.19 19.92
N ALA A 421 -17.60 37.85 20.82
CA ALA A 421 -17.79 37.99 22.26
C ALA A 421 -17.98 39.46 22.68
N ALA A 422 -17.22 40.38 22.08
CA ALA A 422 -17.41 41.82 22.27
C ALA A 422 -18.82 42.29 21.86
N LYS A 423 -19.31 41.83 20.70
CA LYS A 423 -20.67 42.15 20.24
C LYS A 423 -21.76 41.52 21.11
N ALA A 424 -21.50 40.32 21.65
CA ALA A 424 -22.44 39.58 22.48
C ALA A 424 -22.48 40.06 23.95
N GLY A 425 -21.60 40.99 24.35
CA GLY A 425 -21.49 41.51 25.71
C GLY A 425 -21.00 40.48 26.72
N VAL A 426 -20.14 39.54 26.29
CA VAL A 426 -19.67 38.44 27.13
C VAL A 426 -18.26 38.76 27.62
N PRO A 427 -18.01 38.80 28.94
CA PRO A 427 -16.68 39.06 29.45
C PRO A 427 -15.75 37.89 29.10
N PHE A 428 -14.59 38.22 28.51
CA PHE A 428 -13.49 37.30 28.32
C PHE A 428 -12.20 37.97 28.80
N ALA A 429 -11.38 37.23 29.57
CA ALA A 429 -10.06 37.71 29.96
C ALA A 429 -9.07 37.36 28.85
N GLN A 430 -8.29 38.33 28.39
CA GLN A 430 -7.10 38.05 27.58
C GLN A 430 -6.04 37.48 28.52
N VAL A 431 -5.57 36.28 28.24
CA VAL A 431 -4.33 35.78 28.83
C VAL A 431 -3.20 36.38 27.97
N PRO A 432 -2.27 37.18 28.52
CA PRO A 432 -1.09 37.56 27.77
C PRO A 432 -0.36 36.27 27.37
N LEU A 433 -0.05 36.14 26.08
CA LEU A 433 0.71 35.01 25.53
C LEU A 433 2.07 34.89 26.21
#